data_AF-A0A7S4AX31-F1
#
_entry.id   AF-A0A7S4AX31-F1
#
_cell.length_a   1.000
_cell.length_b   1.000
_cell.length_c   1.000
_cell.angle_alpha   90.00
_cell.angle_beta   90.00
_cell.angle_gamma   90.00
#
_symmetry.space_group_name_H-M   'P 1'
#
loop_
_entity.id
_entity.type
_entity.pdbx_description
1 polymer ?
#
loop_
_entity_poly.entity_id
_entity_poly.type
_entity_poly.pdbx_seq_one_letter_code
_entity_poly.pdbx_strand_id
1 'polypeptide(L)'
;EKSSSVPVQSISRCSIIVQSRRENCILYPRHTGVLPYKAQLLNRCHTFGETTTSMSGILSLLLQETHEFWNNYYNVETLWWSFWMPLAFWTTCWLYAQLTPKADFSRWWELHTLHHVVAMTFGSLSLYYDDNSLFNERNGIFWSLSYFIIDIIDSLYMGHILYSLHGVACVILGLANYNLPLLRSLRMNSKATYIECSSIIMYQVKRHRKPWLYGIFAVVYTISRIIWIPCMAKDLLNNGMDLTHPVMIVLGLFYSLNIYWYIKVIRIAIEGDGRKDWKNEKKNETKQE
;
A
#
# COMPACT_ATOMS: atom_id res chain seq x y z
N GLU A 1 7.69 60.23 21.66
CA GLU A 1 6.53 61.05 21.26
C GLU A 1 5.37 60.16 20.86
N LYS A 2 4.15 60.56 21.25
CA LYS A 2 2.83 60.38 20.60
C LYS A 2 2.51 59.00 20.02
N SER A 3 1.64 58.22 20.67
CA SER A 3 0.17 58.29 20.49
C SER A 3 -0.25 58.25 19.02
N SER A 4 -0.83 57.13 18.60
CA SER A 4 -2.02 57.14 17.75
C SER A 4 -2.77 55.82 17.86
N SER A 5 -3.83 55.86 18.66
CA SER A 5 -4.97 54.96 18.59
C SER A 5 -5.77 55.21 17.32
N VAL A 6 -6.17 54.16 16.61
CA VAL A 6 -7.26 54.19 15.65
C VAL A 6 -8.20 53.01 15.95
N PRO A 7 -9.45 53.25 16.39
CA PRO A 7 -10.53 52.28 16.37
C PRO A 7 -11.34 52.40 15.07
N VAL A 8 -12.45 51.63 14.99
CA VAL A 8 -13.56 51.74 14.00
C VAL A 8 -13.31 50.86 12.75
N GLN A 9 -14.18 49.94 12.28
CA GLN A 9 -15.65 49.87 12.32
C GLN A 9 -16.15 48.43 12.08
N SER A 10 -17.25 48.09 12.76
CA SER A 10 -18.16 47.00 12.45
C SER A 10 -19.02 47.31 11.21
N ILE A 11 -19.19 46.37 10.29
CA ILE A 11 -20.33 46.36 9.36
C ILE A 11 -21.01 44.99 9.42
N SER A 12 -22.17 45.02 10.05
CA SER A 12 -23.28 44.08 9.91
C SER A 12 -23.87 44.20 8.51
N ARG A 13 -24.09 43.07 7.81
CA ARG A 13 -25.28 42.90 6.97
C ARG A 13 -25.81 41.47 7.06
N CYS A 14 -26.90 41.39 7.80
CA CYS A 14 -27.95 40.39 7.69
C CYS A 14 -28.53 40.41 6.26
N SER A 15 -28.77 39.25 5.67
CA SER A 15 -29.67 39.07 4.52
C SER A 15 -30.34 37.72 4.65
N ILE A 16 -31.52 37.75 5.28
CA ILE A 16 -32.53 36.71 5.28
C ILE A 16 -33.36 36.87 4.00
N ILE A 17 -33.39 35.86 3.14
CA ILE A 17 -34.46 35.58 2.14
C ILE A 17 -34.62 34.06 2.15
N VAL A 18 -35.58 33.50 2.90
CA VAL A 18 -36.95 33.15 2.49
C VAL A 18 -37.03 32.28 1.22
N GLN A 19 -36.97 30.97 1.46
CA GLN A 19 -38.00 29.98 1.09
C GLN A 19 -38.40 29.85 -0.39
N SER A 20 -37.90 28.80 -1.03
CA SER A 20 -38.65 28.08 -2.06
C SER A 20 -38.61 26.58 -1.75
N ARG A 21 -39.72 26.07 -1.22
CA ARG A 21 -40.04 24.64 -1.20
C ARG A 21 -40.14 24.18 -2.65
N ARG A 22 -39.20 23.35 -3.10
CA ARG A 22 -39.47 22.33 -4.11
C ARG A 22 -39.38 20.99 -3.42
N GLU A 23 -40.54 20.38 -3.28
CA GLU A 23 -40.72 18.97 -3.00
C GLU A 23 -40.10 18.18 -4.16
N ASN A 24 -38.83 17.80 -4.02
CA ASN A 24 -38.29 16.73 -4.84
C ASN A 24 -38.66 15.43 -4.14
N CYS A 25 -39.71 14.78 -4.67
CA CYS A 25 -39.94 13.37 -4.49
C CYS A 25 -38.63 12.62 -4.79
N ILE A 26 -37.96 12.14 -3.74
CA ILE A 26 -36.96 11.10 -3.87
C ILE A 26 -37.75 9.82 -4.19
N LEU A 27 -37.95 9.60 -5.49
CA LEU A 27 -38.27 8.30 -6.04
C LEU A 27 -37.09 7.39 -5.71
N TYR A 28 -37.25 6.53 -4.71
CA TYR A 28 -36.43 5.34 -4.59
C TYR A 28 -36.57 4.57 -5.91
N PRO A 29 -35.47 4.30 -6.65
CA PRO A 29 -35.55 3.35 -7.74
C PRO A 29 -35.89 1.99 -7.10
N ARG A 30 -37.10 1.53 -7.39
CA ARG A 30 -37.50 0.14 -7.19
C ARG A 30 -36.48 -0.70 -7.95
N HIS A 31 -35.62 -1.41 -7.22
CA HIS A 31 -34.79 -2.49 -7.75
C HIS A 31 -35.72 -3.50 -8.43
N THR A 32 -35.94 -3.31 -9.73
CA THR A 32 -36.68 -4.21 -10.60
C THR A 32 -35.71 -4.57 -11.72
N GLY A 33 -35.35 -5.85 -11.77
CA GLY A 33 -34.67 -6.43 -12.92
C GLY A 33 -33.14 -6.40 -12.88
N VAL A 34 -32.52 -6.98 -11.85
CA VAL A 34 -31.29 -7.75 -12.14
C VAL A 34 -31.77 -8.98 -12.91
N LEU A 35 -31.83 -8.86 -14.25
CA LEU A 35 -31.94 -10.03 -15.10
C LEU A 35 -30.80 -10.98 -14.71
N PRO A 36 -31.07 -12.26 -14.44
CA PRO A 36 -30.02 -13.19 -14.08
C PRO A 36 -29.00 -13.20 -15.22
N TYR A 37 -27.72 -12.96 -14.90
CA TYR A 37 -26.56 -12.94 -15.79
C TYR A 37 -26.57 -14.07 -16.85
N LYS A 38 -27.19 -15.20 -16.51
CA LYS A 38 -27.49 -16.34 -17.38
C LYS A 38 -28.26 -16.00 -18.67
N ALA A 39 -29.22 -15.07 -18.64
CA ALA A 39 -30.07 -14.77 -19.79
C ALA A 39 -29.39 -13.88 -20.84
N GLN A 40 -28.46 -13.00 -20.43
CA GLN A 40 -27.67 -12.20 -21.37
C GLN A 40 -26.56 -13.01 -22.05
N LEU A 41 -25.96 -13.97 -21.34
CA LEU A 41 -24.97 -14.89 -21.92
C LEU A 41 -25.60 -15.83 -22.97
N LEU A 42 -26.82 -16.33 -22.72
CA LEU A 42 -27.51 -17.25 -23.63
C LEU A 42 -27.92 -16.60 -24.96
N ASN A 43 -28.25 -15.31 -24.98
CA ASN A 43 -28.61 -14.60 -26.22
C ASN A 43 -27.39 -14.21 -27.08
N ARG A 44 -26.16 -14.18 -26.52
CA ARG A 44 -24.94 -13.93 -27.31
C ARG A 44 -24.41 -15.18 -28.02
N CYS A 45 -24.76 -16.38 -27.55
CA CYS A 45 -24.28 -17.63 -28.13
C CYS A 45 -24.93 -17.99 -29.47
N HIS A 46 -26.13 -17.48 -29.78
CA HIS A 46 -26.85 -17.85 -31.01
C HIS A 46 -26.42 -17.12 -32.28
N THR A 47 -25.57 -16.09 -32.19
CA THR A 47 -25.01 -15.35 -33.34
C THR A 47 -23.55 -15.68 -33.63
N PHE A 48 -22.96 -16.68 -32.94
CA PHE A 48 -21.59 -17.15 -33.21
C PHE A 48 -21.59 -18.26 -34.28
N GLY A 49 -22.14 -17.95 -35.45
CA GLY A 49 -21.96 -18.76 -36.66
C GLY A 49 -20.56 -18.54 -37.23
N GLU A 50 -19.77 -19.61 -37.28
CA GLU A 50 -18.63 -19.85 -38.18
C GLU A 50 -17.74 -18.66 -38.56
N THR A 51 -17.29 -17.89 -37.56
CA THR A 51 -16.10 -17.06 -37.74
C THR A 51 -14.95 -17.77 -37.06
N THR A 52 -13.92 -18.11 -37.84
CA THR A 52 -12.58 -18.35 -37.32
C THR A 52 -12.32 -17.28 -36.27
N THR A 53 -12.37 -17.66 -34.98
CA THR A 53 -12.15 -16.75 -33.86
C THR A 53 -10.71 -16.31 -33.96
N SER A 54 -10.50 -15.24 -34.72
CA SER A 54 -9.19 -14.62 -34.83
C SER A 54 -8.74 -14.30 -33.41
N MET A 55 -7.45 -14.51 -33.13
CA MET A 55 -6.86 -14.19 -31.83
C MET A 55 -7.23 -12.77 -31.35
N SER A 56 -7.47 -11.86 -32.30
CA SER A 56 -8.01 -10.51 -32.07
C SER A 56 -9.39 -10.50 -31.40
N GLY A 57 -10.32 -11.36 -31.83
CA GLY A 57 -11.68 -11.43 -31.25
C GLY A 57 -11.69 -11.93 -29.81
N ILE A 58 -10.85 -12.92 -29.49
CA ILE A 58 -10.69 -13.43 -28.13
C ILE A 58 -10.09 -12.35 -27.23
N LEU A 59 -9.05 -11.66 -27.69
CA LEU A 59 -8.41 -10.58 -26.94
C LEU A 59 -9.40 -9.42 -26.66
N SER A 60 -10.20 -9.02 -27.65
CA SER A 60 -11.22 -7.97 -27.43
C SER A 60 -12.26 -8.36 -26.40
N LEU A 61 -12.70 -9.62 -26.40
CA LEU A 61 -13.65 -10.12 -25.41
C LEU A 61 -13.03 -10.11 -24.00
N LEU A 62 -11.80 -10.60 -23.87
CA LEU A 62 -11.09 -10.58 -22.58
C LEU A 62 -10.88 -9.17 -22.04
N LEU A 63 -10.51 -8.22 -22.90
CA LEU A 63 -10.35 -6.81 -22.51
C LEU A 63 -11.68 -6.19 -22.08
N GLN A 64 -12.77 -6.50 -22.78
CA GLN A 64 -14.11 -6.01 -22.42
C GLN A 64 -14.56 -6.55 -21.06
N GLU A 65 -14.46 -7.86 -20.84
CA GLU A 65 -14.83 -8.49 -19.57
C GLU A 65 -13.94 -8.01 -18.42
N THR A 66 -12.64 -7.80 -18.67
CA THR A 66 -11.71 -7.24 -17.67
C THR A 66 -12.08 -5.80 -17.32
N HIS A 67 -12.42 -4.99 -18.31
CA HIS A 67 -12.86 -3.61 -18.10
C HIS A 67 -14.17 -3.55 -17.32
N GLU A 68 -15.12 -4.42 -17.66
CA GLU A 68 -16.39 -4.53 -16.95
C GLU A 68 -16.18 -4.99 -15.49
N PHE A 69 -15.35 -6.00 -15.28
CA PHE A 69 -14.98 -6.46 -13.94
C PHE A 69 -14.31 -5.35 -13.12
N TRP A 70 -13.37 -4.62 -13.72
CA TRP A 70 -12.68 -3.50 -13.07
C TRP A 70 -13.66 -2.42 -12.62
N ASN A 71 -14.50 -1.94 -13.53
CA ASN A 71 -15.40 -0.82 -13.27
C ASN A 71 -16.58 -1.18 -12.37
N ASN A 72 -17.13 -2.38 -12.50
CA ASN A 72 -18.37 -2.77 -11.81
C ASN A 72 -18.13 -3.52 -10.50
N TYR A 73 -16.92 -4.07 -10.29
CA TYR A 73 -16.63 -4.92 -9.14
C TYR A 73 -15.36 -4.53 -8.39
N TYR A 74 -14.23 -4.42 -9.09
CA TYR A 74 -12.92 -4.27 -8.42
C TYR A 74 -12.64 -2.85 -7.93
N ASN A 75 -12.95 -1.81 -8.71
CA ASN A 75 -12.68 -0.41 -8.39
C ASN A 75 -13.85 0.30 -7.63
N VAL A 76 -14.94 -0.40 -7.36
CA VAL A 76 -16.18 0.16 -6.74
C VAL A 76 -16.12 0.23 -5.22
N GLU A 77 -16.15 1.43 -4.63
CA GLU A 77 -15.95 1.71 -3.20
C GLU A 77 -16.73 0.82 -2.21
N THR A 78 -17.95 0.43 -2.55
CA THR A 78 -18.82 -0.36 -1.69
C THR A 78 -18.51 -1.86 -1.69
N LEU A 79 -17.73 -2.33 -2.65
CA LEU A 79 -17.38 -3.74 -2.83
C LEU A 79 -15.98 -4.03 -2.30
N TRP A 80 -15.80 -5.22 -1.71
CA TRP A 80 -14.57 -5.65 -1.05
C TRP A 80 -13.70 -6.59 -1.90
N TRP A 81 -13.96 -6.68 -3.21
CA TRP A 81 -13.20 -7.56 -4.12
C TRP A 81 -11.71 -7.22 -4.15
N SER A 82 -11.37 -5.93 -4.04
CA SER A 82 -9.99 -5.42 -3.91
C SER A 82 -9.27 -5.90 -2.65
N PHE A 83 -10.00 -6.39 -1.63
CA PHE A 83 -9.44 -7.01 -0.43
C PHE A 83 -9.40 -8.54 -0.52
N TRP A 84 -10.55 -9.16 -0.86
CA TRP A 84 -10.69 -10.61 -0.88
C TRP A 84 -9.81 -11.29 -1.92
N MET A 85 -9.66 -10.71 -3.12
CA MET A 85 -8.80 -11.28 -4.17
C MET A 85 -7.32 -11.31 -3.74
N PRO A 86 -6.71 -10.19 -3.28
CA PRO A 86 -5.35 -10.25 -2.73
C PRO A 86 -5.24 -11.16 -1.51
N LEU A 87 -6.22 -11.17 -0.60
CA LEU A 87 -6.16 -12.04 0.58
C LEU A 87 -6.14 -13.52 0.19
N ALA A 88 -6.99 -13.93 -0.74
CA ALA A 88 -6.99 -15.29 -1.27
C ALA A 88 -5.62 -15.63 -1.89
N PHE A 89 -5.08 -14.73 -2.72
CA PHE A 89 -3.75 -14.90 -3.33
C PHE A 89 -2.66 -15.09 -2.27
N TRP A 90 -2.53 -14.18 -1.29
CA TRP A 90 -1.50 -14.28 -0.26
C TRP A 90 -1.67 -15.49 0.65
N THR A 91 -2.92 -15.84 0.97
CA THR A 91 -3.23 -17.06 1.75
C THR A 91 -2.81 -18.31 0.99
N THR A 92 -3.08 -18.40 -0.31
CA THR A 92 -2.64 -19.53 -1.14
C THR A 92 -1.12 -19.62 -1.19
N CYS A 93 -0.41 -18.51 -1.35
CA CYS A 93 1.06 -18.50 -1.31
C CYS A 93 1.62 -18.95 0.05
N TRP A 94 1.01 -18.49 1.15
CA TRP A 94 1.39 -18.90 2.50
C TRP A 94 1.15 -20.38 2.74
N LEU A 95 -0.05 -20.89 2.43
CA LEU A 95 -0.38 -22.32 2.54
C LEU A 95 0.56 -23.17 1.70
N TYR A 96 0.86 -22.75 0.47
CA TYR A 96 1.83 -23.44 -0.39
C TYR A 96 3.22 -23.52 0.25
N ALA A 97 3.68 -22.43 0.87
CA ALA A 97 4.94 -22.41 1.59
C ALA A 97 4.94 -23.38 2.77
N GLN A 98 3.88 -23.39 3.59
CA GLN A 98 3.75 -24.29 4.73
C GLN A 98 3.71 -25.78 4.33
N LEU A 99 3.13 -26.10 3.18
CA LEU A 99 3.03 -27.48 2.69
C LEU A 99 4.31 -27.97 1.99
N THR A 100 5.23 -27.06 1.65
CA THR A 100 6.44 -27.40 0.90
C THR A 100 7.66 -27.40 1.84
N PRO A 101 8.31 -28.55 2.12
CA PRO A 101 9.35 -28.66 3.16
C PRO A 101 10.60 -27.77 3.01
N LYS A 102 10.74 -27.07 1.88
CA LYS A 102 11.86 -26.18 1.57
C LYS A 102 11.44 -24.74 1.31
N ALA A 103 10.14 -24.44 1.30
CA ALA A 103 9.63 -23.09 1.14
C ALA A 103 9.32 -22.51 2.51
N ASP A 104 9.73 -21.27 2.73
CA ASP A 104 9.42 -20.50 3.93
C ASP A 104 8.90 -19.16 3.42
N PHE A 105 7.66 -18.82 3.79
CA PHE A 105 6.99 -17.61 3.30
C PHE A 105 7.83 -16.38 3.62
N SER A 106 8.30 -16.24 4.87
CA SER A 106 9.20 -15.16 5.32
C SER A 106 10.53 -15.04 4.56
N ARG A 107 10.95 -16.12 3.88
CA ARG A 107 12.21 -16.16 3.11
C ARG A 107 11.97 -16.12 1.61
N TRP A 108 10.72 -16.12 1.17
CA TRP A 108 10.35 -16.12 -0.24
C TRP A 108 10.47 -14.72 -0.84
N TRP A 109 11.71 -14.32 -1.11
CA TRP A 109 12.04 -12.96 -1.52
C TRP A 109 11.35 -12.50 -2.81
N GLU A 110 11.11 -13.41 -3.78
CA GLU A 110 10.40 -13.09 -5.02
C GLU A 110 9.00 -12.59 -4.70
N LEU A 111 8.34 -13.24 -3.74
CA LEU A 111 6.97 -12.96 -3.33
C LEU A 111 6.87 -11.61 -2.61
N HIS A 112 7.81 -11.31 -1.72
CA HIS A 112 7.91 -10.00 -1.08
C HIS A 112 8.23 -8.88 -2.10
N THR A 113 9.11 -9.17 -3.07
CA THR A 113 9.43 -8.22 -4.15
C THR A 113 8.20 -7.93 -5.01
N LEU A 114 7.40 -8.96 -5.31
CA LEU A 114 6.14 -8.81 -6.03
C LEU A 114 5.18 -7.90 -5.27
N HIS A 115 5.03 -8.06 -3.95
CA HIS A 115 4.21 -7.16 -3.12
C HIS A 115 4.64 -5.72 -3.30
N HIS A 116 5.93 -5.42 -3.14
CA HIS A 116 6.45 -4.06 -3.22
C HIS A 116 6.28 -3.45 -4.61
N VAL A 117 6.57 -4.21 -5.67
CA VAL A 117 6.42 -3.73 -7.07
C VAL A 117 4.96 -3.39 -7.37
N VAL A 118 4.03 -4.26 -7.00
CA VAL A 118 2.59 -4.03 -7.22
C VAL A 118 2.09 -2.87 -6.35
N ALA A 119 2.52 -2.79 -5.09
CA ALA A 119 2.14 -1.69 -4.19
C ALA A 119 2.60 -0.33 -4.74
N MET A 120 3.86 -0.20 -5.16
CA MET A 120 4.35 1.03 -5.77
C MET A 120 3.67 1.33 -7.11
N THR A 121 3.34 0.30 -7.90
CA THR A 121 2.59 0.50 -9.15
C THR A 121 1.21 1.07 -8.86
N PHE A 122 0.49 0.51 -7.89
CA PHE A 122 -0.81 1.01 -7.45
C PHE A 122 -0.71 2.40 -6.83
N GLY A 123 0.32 2.67 -6.02
CA GLY A 123 0.59 4.00 -5.48
C GLY A 123 0.87 5.03 -6.58
N SER A 124 1.67 4.66 -7.59
CA SER A 124 1.99 5.52 -8.73
C SER A 124 0.76 5.81 -9.58
N LEU A 125 -0.05 4.80 -9.90
CA LEU A 125 -1.29 4.97 -10.67
C LEU A 125 -2.31 5.83 -9.92
N SER A 126 -2.47 5.59 -8.61
CA SER A 126 -3.30 6.39 -7.72
C SER A 126 -2.90 7.86 -7.73
N LEU A 127 -1.60 8.16 -7.60
CA LEU A 127 -1.09 9.54 -7.63
C LEU A 127 -1.15 10.17 -9.03
N TYR A 128 -0.94 9.37 -10.07
CA TYR A 128 -0.95 9.85 -11.46
C TYR A 128 -2.34 10.28 -11.91
N TYR A 129 -3.36 9.44 -11.66
CA TYR A 129 -4.72 9.75 -12.08
C TYR A 129 -5.40 10.76 -11.16
N ASP A 130 -5.07 10.74 -9.86
CA ASP A 130 -5.73 11.53 -8.82
C ASP A 130 -7.27 11.48 -8.86
N ASP A 131 -7.84 10.41 -9.42
CA ASP A 131 -9.28 10.22 -9.58
C ASP A 131 -9.68 8.81 -9.14
N ASN A 132 -10.53 8.71 -8.11
CA ASN A 132 -10.99 7.43 -7.57
C ASN A 132 -11.92 6.67 -8.54
N SER A 133 -12.53 7.34 -9.51
CA SER A 133 -13.34 6.69 -10.54
C SER A 133 -12.47 5.91 -11.53
N LEU A 134 -11.26 6.41 -11.83
CA LEU A 134 -10.28 5.75 -12.69
C LEU A 134 -9.45 4.73 -11.92
N PHE A 135 -8.86 5.15 -10.79
CA PHE A 135 -8.04 4.31 -9.95
C PHE A 135 -8.18 4.69 -8.47
N ASN A 136 -8.95 3.90 -7.74
CA ASN A 136 -9.16 4.13 -6.32
C ASN A 136 -7.93 3.73 -5.49
N GLU A 137 -7.44 4.65 -4.65
CA GLU A 137 -6.30 4.40 -3.74
C GLU A 137 -6.51 3.15 -2.86
N ARG A 138 -7.77 2.84 -2.53
CA ARG A 138 -8.14 1.66 -1.74
C ARG A 138 -7.60 0.36 -2.33
N ASN A 139 -7.42 0.27 -3.65
CA ASN A 139 -6.90 -0.95 -4.29
C ASN A 139 -5.46 -1.19 -3.82
N GLY A 140 -4.66 -0.13 -3.74
CA GLY A 140 -3.32 -0.13 -3.12
C GLY A 140 -3.36 -0.49 -1.64
N ILE A 141 -4.27 0.14 -0.88
CA ILE A 141 -4.42 -0.12 0.55
C ILE A 141 -4.74 -1.60 0.81
N PHE A 142 -5.74 -2.15 0.13
CA PHE A 142 -6.19 -3.51 0.35
C PHE A 142 -5.22 -4.58 -0.16
N TRP A 143 -4.51 -4.31 -1.26
CA TRP A 143 -3.38 -5.15 -1.69
C TRP A 143 -2.37 -5.34 -0.56
N SER A 144 -1.95 -4.23 0.06
CA SER A 144 -0.98 -4.23 1.14
C SER A 144 -1.56 -4.76 2.46
N LEU A 145 -2.80 -4.42 2.81
CA LEU A 145 -3.48 -4.89 4.02
C LEU A 145 -3.55 -6.42 4.04
N SER A 146 -4.00 -7.02 2.94
CA SER A 146 -4.11 -8.48 2.81
C SER A 146 -2.74 -9.17 2.94
N TYR A 147 -1.68 -8.56 2.39
CA TYR A 147 -0.31 -9.06 2.56
C TYR A 147 0.13 -9.00 4.03
N PHE A 148 -0.04 -7.86 4.70
CA PHE A 148 0.45 -7.69 6.08
C PHE A 148 -0.31 -8.55 7.09
N ILE A 149 -1.59 -8.87 6.85
CA ILE A 149 -2.32 -9.85 7.67
C ILE A 149 -1.60 -11.20 7.64
N ILE A 150 -1.22 -11.67 6.45
CA ILE A 150 -0.50 -12.93 6.29
C ILE A 150 0.92 -12.85 6.87
N ASP A 151 1.61 -11.73 6.67
CA ASP A 151 2.94 -11.48 7.23
C ASP A 151 2.95 -11.53 8.77
N ILE A 152 1.93 -10.95 9.43
CA ILE A 152 1.75 -11.03 10.89
C ILE A 152 1.54 -12.48 11.34
N ILE A 153 0.69 -13.24 10.64
CA ILE A 153 0.42 -14.65 10.98
C ILE A 153 1.72 -15.46 10.88
N ASP A 154 2.44 -15.30 9.77
CA ASP A 154 3.71 -16.01 9.52
C ASP A 154 4.79 -15.61 10.53
N SER A 155 4.94 -14.33 10.82
CA SER A 155 5.95 -13.85 11.77
C SER A 155 5.62 -14.26 13.21
N LEU A 156 4.35 -14.32 13.61
CA LEU A 156 3.95 -14.87 14.91
C LEU A 156 4.22 -16.38 14.98
N TYR A 157 3.90 -17.13 13.93
CA TYR A 157 4.19 -18.55 13.84
C TYR A 157 5.70 -18.83 14.00
N MET A 158 6.55 -18.00 13.40
CA MET A 158 8.01 -18.09 13.51
C MET A 158 8.60 -17.48 14.81
N GLY A 159 7.79 -16.87 15.68
CA GLY A 159 8.25 -16.22 16.92
C GLY A 159 9.02 -14.90 16.69
N HIS A 160 8.83 -14.25 15.55
CA HIS A 160 9.51 -13.03 15.12
C HIS A 160 8.77 -11.75 15.54
N ILE A 161 8.72 -11.48 16.85
CA ILE A 161 7.92 -10.40 17.47
C ILE A 161 8.13 -9.03 16.82
N LEU A 162 9.37 -8.63 16.52
CA LEU A 162 9.64 -7.30 15.93
C LEU A 162 9.03 -7.14 14.54
N TYR A 163 9.03 -8.22 13.75
CA TYR A 163 8.39 -8.23 12.43
C TYR A 163 6.86 -8.22 12.56
N SER A 164 6.31 -8.96 13.54
CA SER A 164 4.88 -8.89 13.84
C SER A 164 4.45 -7.47 14.23
N LEU A 165 5.21 -6.78 15.07
CA LEU A 165 4.93 -5.39 15.46
C LEU A 165 4.97 -4.43 14.26
N HIS A 166 5.92 -4.62 13.35
CA HIS A 166 5.98 -3.86 12.10
C HIS A 166 4.73 -4.11 11.25
N GLY A 167 4.35 -5.37 11.03
CA GLY A 167 3.14 -5.74 10.29
C GLY A 167 1.89 -5.12 10.90
N VAL A 168 1.75 -5.15 12.23
CA VAL A 168 0.63 -4.52 12.96
C VAL A 168 0.60 -3.01 12.74
N ALA A 169 1.75 -2.32 12.82
CA ALA A 169 1.82 -0.89 12.54
C ALA A 169 1.39 -0.57 11.10
N CYS A 170 1.82 -1.38 10.13
CA CYS A 170 1.42 -1.25 8.73
C CYS A 170 -0.09 -1.46 8.53
N VAL A 171 -0.70 -2.44 9.21
CA VAL A 171 -2.15 -2.66 9.19
C VAL A 171 -2.90 -1.48 9.79
N ILE A 172 -2.47 -0.96 10.95
CA ILE A 172 -3.10 0.20 11.59
C ILE A 172 -3.03 1.43 10.67
N LEU A 173 -1.86 1.72 10.09
CA LEU A 173 -1.69 2.83 9.15
C LEU A 173 -2.52 2.63 7.88
N GLY A 174 -2.57 1.41 7.32
CA GLY A 174 -3.40 1.09 6.16
C GLY A 174 -4.89 1.32 6.43
N LEU A 175 -5.39 0.84 7.58
CA LEU A 175 -6.77 1.07 8.01
C LEU A 175 -7.05 2.55 8.28
N ALA A 176 -6.10 3.28 8.87
CA ALA A 176 -6.24 4.73 9.06
C ALA A 176 -6.36 5.45 7.70
N ASN A 177 -5.51 5.11 6.74
CA ASN A 177 -5.58 5.65 5.37
C ASN A 177 -6.91 5.33 4.68
N TYR A 178 -7.50 4.17 4.96
CA TYR A 178 -8.81 3.82 4.42
C TYR A 178 -9.96 4.61 5.07
N ASN A 179 -9.92 4.81 6.39
CA ASN A 179 -11.05 5.34 7.14
C ASN A 179 -11.03 6.87 7.33
N LEU A 180 -9.86 7.52 7.28
CA LEU A 180 -9.74 8.95 7.54
C LEU A 180 -9.77 9.76 6.23
N PRO A 181 -10.79 10.62 6.01
CA PRO A 181 -10.92 11.39 4.77
C PRO A 181 -9.69 12.25 4.46
N LEU A 182 -9.07 12.83 5.49
CA LEU A 182 -7.87 13.65 5.36
C LEU A 182 -6.68 12.86 4.77
N LEU A 183 -6.51 11.59 5.16
CA LEU A 183 -5.42 10.75 4.63
C LEU A 183 -5.68 10.37 3.18
N ARG A 184 -6.94 10.08 2.83
CA ARG A 184 -7.37 9.77 1.46
C ARG A 184 -7.22 10.97 0.53
N SER A 185 -7.63 12.16 0.96
CA SER A 185 -7.50 13.37 0.13
C SER A 185 -6.04 13.73 -0.16
N LEU A 186 -5.14 13.38 0.75
CA LEU A 186 -3.70 13.56 0.59
C LEU A 186 -2.98 12.38 -0.07
N ARG A 187 -3.72 11.32 -0.43
CA ARG A 187 -3.23 10.04 -0.96
C ARG A 187 -2.04 9.49 -0.20
N MET A 188 -2.17 9.47 1.12
CA MET A 188 -1.06 9.18 2.02
C MET A 188 -0.57 7.74 1.93
N ASN A 189 -1.46 6.77 1.66
CA ASN A 189 -1.03 5.40 1.44
C ASN A 189 -0.20 5.28 0.15
N SER A 190 -0.65 5.94 -0.91
CA SER A 190 0.06 5.96 -2.20
C SER A 190 1.45 6.56 -2.05
N LYS A 191 1.59 7.68 -1.32
CA LYS A 191 2.89 8.26 -0.95
C LYS A 191 3.72 7.29 -0.09
N ALA A 192 3.10 6.59 0.86
CA ALA A 192 3.79 5.65 1.73
C ALA A 192 4.38 4.44 0.97
N THR A 193 3.83 4.05 -0.19
CA THR A 193 4.37 2.93 -0.98
C THR A 193 5.83 3.13 -1.41
N TYR A 194 6.29 4.38 -1.57
CA TYR A 194 7.68 4.68 -1.93
C TYR A 194 8.70 4.45 -0.80
N ILE A 195 8.23 4.26 0.44
CA ILE A 195 9.05 3.81 1.56
C ILE A 195 9.64 2.42 1.26
N GLU A 196 8.90 1.61 0.50
CA GLU A 196 9.28 0.24 0.15
C GLU A 196 10.28 0.14 -1.01
N CYS A 197 10.64 1.26 -1.68
CA CYS A 197 11.64 1.23 -2.74
C CYS A 197 12.98 0.64 -2.26
N SER A 198 13.38 0.94 -1.03
CA SER A 198 14.61 0.39 -0.45
C SER A 198 14.57 -1.14 -0.30
N SER A 199 13.38 -1.71 -0.08
CA SER A 199 13.18 -3.14 0.17
C SER A 199 13.55 -3.99 -1.06
N ILE A 200 13.34 -3.46 -2.28
CA ILE A 200 13.77 -4.11 -3.53
C ILE A 200 15.29 -4.26 -3.60
N ILE A 201 16.01 -3.20 -3.21
CA ILE A 201 17.48 -3.19 -3.26
C ILE A 201 18.05 -4.09 -2.15
N MET A 202 17.39 -4.17 -1.00
CA MET A 202 17.80 -5.02 0.12
C MET A 202 18.01 -6.48 -0.32
N TYR A 203 17.19 -7.01 -1.23
CA TYR A 203 17.38 -8.36 -1.75
C TYR A 203 18.73 -8.52 -2.45
N GLN A 204 19.05 -7.61 -3.37
CA GLN A 204 20.31 -7.64 -4.12
C GLN A 204 21.52 -7.51 -3.19
N VAL A 205 21.40 -6.67 -2.15
CA VAL A 205 22.41 -6.53 -1.09
C VAL A 205 22.61 -7.85 -0.36
N LYS A 206 21.54 -8.50 0.12
CA LYS A 206 21.61 -9.77 0.84
C LYS A 206 22.21 -10.89 -0.01
N ARG A 207 21.88 -10.93 -1.31
CA ARG A 207 22.34 -11.93 -2.26
C ARG A 207 23.82 -11.77 -2.62
N HIS A 208 24.24 -10.57 -3.00
CA HIS A 208 25.57 -10.35 -3.56
C HIS A 208 26.60 -9.85 -2.54
N ARG A 209 26.15 -9.19 -1.46
CA ARG A 209 26.99 -8.67 -0.37
C ARG A 209 28.21 -7.86 -0.84
N LYS A 210 28.07 -7.11 -1.93
CA LYS A 210 29.14 -6.24 -2.45
C LYS A 210 29.12 -4.90 -1.69
N PRO A 211 30.26 -4.34 -1.25
CA PRO A 211 30.28 -3.09 -0.49
C PRO A 211 29.57 -1.91 -1.17
N TRP A 212 29.75 -1.75 -2.49
CA TRP A 212 29.08 -0.69 -3.24
C TRP A 212 27.55 -0.85 -3.27
N LEU A 213 27.01 -2.09 -3.22
CA LEU A 213 25.57 -2.32 -3.11
C LEU A 213 25.03 -1.87 -1.75
N TYR A 214 25.80 -2.07 -0.68
CA TYR A 214 25.44 -1.53 0.64
C TYR A 214 25.42 0.00 0.62
N GLY A 215 26.37 0.65 -0.06
CA GLY A 215 26.38 2.09 -0.26
C GLY A 215 25.13 2.59 -0.99
N ILE A 216 24.77 1.97 -2.13
CA ILE A 216 23.54 2.30 -2.87
C ILE A 216 22.30 2.09 -2.00
N PHE A 217 22.23 0.95 -1.30
CA PHE A 217 21.10 0.66 -0.42
C PHE A 217 20.98 1.65 0.72
N ALA A 218 22.09 2.06 1.35
CA ALA A 218 22.07 3.07 2.40
C ALA A 218 21.50 4.40 1.87
N VAL A 219 21.94 4.85 0.70
CA VAL A 219 21.43 6.09 0.06
C VAL A 219 19.93 5.97 -0.23
N VAL A 220 19.48 4.88 -0.85
CA VAL A 220 18.07 4.69 -1.17
C VAL A 220 17.23 4.55 0.10
N TYR A 221 17.72 3.85 1.12
CA TYR A 221 17.06 3.77 2.43
C TYR A 221 16.92 5.15 3.07
N THR A 222 17.98 5.99 3.02
CA THR A 222 17.93 7.37 3.53
C THR A 222 16.83 8.17 2.83
N ILE A 223 16.80 8.15 1.50
CA ILE A 223 15.82 8.92 0.72
C ILE A 223 14.40 8.41 1.00
N SER A 224 14.17 7.10 0.84
CA SER A 224 12.83 6.50 0.92
C SER A 224 12.26 6.43 2.32
N ARG A 225 13.08 6.31 3.37
CA ARG A 225 12.57 6.06 4.74
C ARG A 225 12.95 7.17 5.71
N ILE A 226 14.18 7.66 5.68
CA ILE A 226 14.66 8.66 6.65
C ILE A 226 14.15 10.07 6.30
N ILE A 227 14.17 10.44 5.03
CA ILE A 227 13.72 11.77 4.58
C ILE A 227 12.21 11.76 4.31
N TRP A 228 11.71 10.73 3.63
CA TRP A 228 10.32 10.71 3.16
C TRP A 228 9.27 10.67 4.28
N ILE A 229 9.51 9.91 5.36
CA ILE A 229 8.55 9.79 6.47
C ILE A 229 8.32 11.15 7.16
N PRO A 230 9.36 11.92 7.53
CA PRO A 230 9.19 13.30 8.02
C PRO A 230 8.48 14.22 7.03
N CYS A 231 8.71 14.10 5.72
CA CYS A 231 7.99 14.87 4.72
C CYS A 231 6.48 14.60 4.75
N MET A 232 6.08 13.32 4.83
CA MET A 232 4.66 12.97 4.98
C MET A 232 4.08 13.46 6.31
N ALA A 233 4.83 13.35 7.41
CA ALA A 233 4.40 13.88 8.71
C ALA A 233 4.18 15.41 8.65
N LYS A 234 5.07 16.14 7.96
CA LYS A 234 4.93 17.58 7.72
C LYS A 234 3.70 17.90 6.86
N ASP A 235 3.43 17.11 5.82
CA ASP A 235 2.20 17.27 5.02
C ASP A 235 0.94 17.11 5.88
N LEU A 236 0.91 16.14 6.80
CA LEU A 236 -0.21 15.96 7.73
C LEU A 236 -0.39 17.15 8.69
N LEU A 237 0.72 17.65 9.25
CA LEU A 237 0.71 18.83 10.13
C LEU A 237 0.21 20.08 9.40
N ASN A 238 0.70 20.30 8.17
CA ASN A 238 0.28 21.43 7.34
C ASN A 238 -1.22 21.40 7.00
N ASN A 239 -1.84 20.22 7.01
CA ASN A 239 -3.27 20.03 6.80
C ASN A 239 -4.05 19.86 8.12
N GLY A 240 -3.48 20.31 9.24
CA GLY A 240 -4.19 20.45 10.52
C GLY A 240 -4.24 19.19 11.39
N MET A 241 -3.49 18.13 11.06
CA MET A 241 -3.38 16.97 11.96
C MET A 241 -2.46 17.29 13.14
N ASP A 242 -2.95 17.18 14.36
CA ASP A 242 -2.15 17.42 15.56
C ASP A 242 -1.10 16.31 15.80
N LEU A 243 0.02 16.65 16.45
CA LEU A 243 1.09 15.72 16.82
C LEU A 243 0.60 14.63 17.80
N THR A 244 -0.42 14.94 18.61
CA THR A 244 -1.02 13.96 19.54
C THR A 244 -2.01 13.02 18.87
N HIS A 245 -2.33 13.24 17.59
CA HIS A 245 -3.26 12.38 16.86
C HIS A 245 -2.70 10.95 16.75
N PRO A 246 -3.51 9.88 16.94
CA PRO A 246 -3.03 8.51 16.94
C PRO A 246 -2.21 8.12 15.70
N VAL A 247 -2.60 8.62 14.52
CA VAL A 247 -1.85 8.40 13.27
C VAL A 247 -0.43 8.97 13.34
N MET A 248 -0.26 10.17 13.89
CA MET A 248 1.06 10.80 14.05
C MET A 248 1.92 10.03 15.05
N ILE A 249 1.32 9.52 16.13
CA ILE A 249 2.01 8.66 17.10
C ILE A 249 2.49 7.37 16.44
N VAL A 250 1.61 6.66 15.72
CA VAL A 250 1.99 5.41 15.02
C VAL A 250 3.03 5.68 13.94
N LEU A 251 2.90 6.77 13.18
CA LEU A 251 3.90 7.17 12.19
C LEU A 251 5.27 7.47 12.84
N GLY A 252 5.29 8.11 14.02
CA GLY A 252 6.49 8.37 14.80
C GLY A 252 7.15 7.10 15.34
N LEU A 253 6.36 6.13 15.81
CA LEU A 253 6.85 4.81 16.21
C LEU A 253 7.42 4.04 15.03
N PHE A 254 6.71 4.08 13.89
CA PHE A 254 7.18 3.49 12.64
C PHE A 254 8.50 4.13 12.19
N TYR A 255 8.62 5.45 12.26
CA TYR A 255 9.85 6.17 11.95
C TYR A 255 11.01 5.76 12.87
N SER A 256 10.76 5.62 14.17
CA SER A 256 11.75 5.18 15.16
C SER A 256 12.28 3.78 14.85
N LEU A 257 11.41 2.87 14.42
CA LEU A 257 11.81 1.53 13.97
C LEU A 257 12.70 1.59 12.71
N ASN A 258 12.39 2.49 11.76
CA ASN A 258 13.22 2.69 10.58
C ASN A 258 14.58 3.31 10.91
N ILE A 259 14.68 4.21 11.88
CA ILE A 259 15.97 4.72 12.40
C ILE A 259 16.79 3.57 13.00
N TYR A 260 16.16 2.71 13.81
CA TYR A 260 16.84 1.55 14.39
C TYR A 260 17.45 0.64 13.32
N TRP A 261 16.71 0.35 12.24
CA TRP A 261 17.23 -0.41 11.11
C TRP A 261 18.30 0.34 10.34
N TYR A 262 18.14 1.64 10.13
CA TYR A 262 19.13 2.48 9.46
C TYR A 262 20.49 2.46 10.17
N ILE A 263 20.52 2.58 11.50
CA ILE A 263 21.75 2.47 12.30
C ILE A 263 22.44 1.13 12.04
N LYS A 264 21.69 0.02 11.95
CA LYS A 264 22.26 -1.29 11.60
C LYS A 264 22.84 -1.31 10.18
N VAL A 265 22.16 -0.70 9.21
CA VAL A 265 22.65 -0.63 7.82
C VAL A 265 23.96 0.15 7.74
N ILE A 266 24.03 1.31 8.40
CA ILE A 266 25.25 2.13 8.46
C ILE A 266 26.38 1.38 9.14
N ARG A 267 26.11 0.69 10.24
CA ARG A 267 27.11 -0.15 10.92
C ARG A 267 27.70 -1.22 10.00
N ILE A 268 26.84 -1.95 9.28
CA ILE A 268 27.28 -2.96 8.30
C ILE A 268 28.07 -2.33 7.15
N ALA A 269 27.72 -1.11 6.73
CA ALA A 269 28.44 -0.40 5.67
C ALA A 269 29.85 0.05 6.11
N ILE A 270 30.03 0.43 7.37
CA ILE A 270 31.32 0.90 7.93
C ILE A 270 32.21 -0.28 8.34
N GLU A 271 31.69 -1.18 9.18
CA GLU A 271 32.45 -2.30 9.75
C GLU A 271 32.62 -3.45 8.74
N GLY A 272 31.82 -3.47 7.67
CA GLY A 272 31.67 -4.62 6.79
C GLY A 272 30.78 -5.72 7.39
N ASP A 273 30.46 -6.74 6.59
CA ASP A 273 29.74 -7.92 7.09
C ASP A 273 30.72 -8.78 7.93
N GLY A 274 30.84 -8.46 9.23
CA GLY A 274 31.73 -9.13 10.20
C GLY A 274 31.60 -10.66 10.30
N ARG A 275 30.65 -11.27 9.56
CA ARG A 275 30.58 -12.72 9.33
C ARG A 275 31.78 -13.28 8.58
N LYS A 276 32.51 -12.49 7.79
CA LYS A 276 33.72 -12.97 7.10
C LYS A 276 34.84 -13.28 8.09
N ASP A 277 35.02 -12.43 9.09
CA ASP A 277 36.07 -12.60 10.08
C ASP A 277 35.79 -13.81 10.97
N TRP A 278 34.56 -13.96 11.46
CA TRP A 278 34.16 -15.13 12.25
C TRP A 278 34.29 -16.48 11.51
N LYS A 279 33.98 -16.52 10.20
CA LYS A 279 34.16 -17.76 9.41
C LYS A 279 35.63 -18.09 9.17
N ASN A 280 36.48 -17.08 9.00
CA ASN A 280 37.92 -17.28 8.83
C ASN A 280 38.55 -17.74 10.15
N GLU A 281 38.11 -17.20 11.27
CA GLU A 281 38.54 -17.58 12.62
C GLU A 281 38.21 -19.06 12.90
N LYS A 282 36.95 -19.48 12.72
CA LYS A 282 36.58 -20.91 12.85
C LYS A 282 37.34 -21.84 11.92
N LYS A 283 37.60 -21.41 10.68
CA LYS A 283 38.34 -22.22 9.71
C LYS A 283 39.82 -22.38 10.08
N ASN A 284 40.38 -21.44 10.83
CA ASN A 284 41.73 -21.52 11.35
C ASN A 284 41.79 -22.42 12.59
N GLU A 285 40.78 -22.40 13.46
CA GLU A 285 40.65 -23.34 14.60
C GLU A 285 40.60 -24.80 14.13
N THR A 286 39.79 -25.13 13.10
CA THR A 286 39.68 -26.51 12.58
C THR A 286 40.92 -27.00 11.81
N LYS A 287 41.91 -26.13 11.54
CA LYS A 287 43.19 -26.53 10.92
C LYS A 287 44.30 -26.78 11.94
N GLN A 288 44.07 -26.43 13.20
CA GLN A 288 45.03 -26.63 14.29
C GLN A 288 44.76 -27.92 15.10
N GLU A 289 43.58 -28.53 14.91
CA GLU A 289 43.24 -29.89 15.35
C GLU A 289 43.64 -30.94 14.29
#